data_AF-A0A2T1D1Y5-F1
#
_entry.id   AF-A0A2T1D1Y5-F1
#
_cell.length_a   1.000
_cell.length_b   1.000
_cell.length_c   1.000
_cell.angle_alpha   90.00
_cell.angle_beta   90.00
_cell.angle_gamma   90.00
#
_symmetry.space_group_name_H-M   'P 1'
#
loop_
_entity.id
_entity.type
_entity.pdbx_description
1 polymer ?
#
loop_
_entity_poly.entity_id
_entity_poly.type
_entity_poly.pdbx_seq_one_letter_code
_entity_poly.pdbx_strand_id
1 'polypeptide(L)' 'MDIKRLKGEWQGFLRMRVGKIRIVFRIDAESDELQVYDIDFRGNIYKSQQISEPPTVQETIEHLSQPLGEMAE' A
#
# COMPACT_ATOMS: atom_id res chain seq x y z
N MET A 1 -9.49 14.80 -6.88
CA MET A 1 -8.49 13.86 -6.32
C MET A 1 -9.01 13.50 -4.95
N ASP A 2 -9.39 12.24 -4.73
CA ASP A 2 -10.16 11.84 -3.55
C ASP A 2 -9.32 10.90 -2.69
N ILE A 3 -9.08 11.26 -1.44
CA ILE A 3 -8.42 10.41 -0.44
C ILE A 3 -9.47 9.95 0.57
N LYS A 4 -9.53 8.65 0.85
CA LYS A 4 -10.43 8.08 1.85
C LYS A 4 -9.69 7.09 2.74
N ARG A 5 -10.01 7.08 4.04
CA ARG A 5 -9.61 6.01 4.96
C ARG A 5 -10.39 4.74 4.62
N LEU A 6 -9.69 3.61 4.59
CA LEU A 6 -10.29 2.29 4.47
C LEU A 6 -10.79 1.78 5.84
N LYS A 7 -11.63 0.76 5.83
CA LYS A 7 -12.30 0.17 7.01
C LYS A 7 -12.19 -1.36 6.96
N GLY A 8 -12.51 -2.03 8.06
CA GLY A 8 -12.42 -3.50 8.18
C GLY A 8 -10.96 -3.93 8.30
N GLU A 9 -10.58 -5.03 7.64
CA GLU A 9 -9.19 -5.52 7.60
C GLU A 9 -8.19 -4.43 7.18
N TRP A 10 -8.59 -3.53 6.28
CA TRP A 10 -7.76 -2.43 5.80
C TRP A 10 -7.78 -1.17 6.70
N GLN A 11 -8.20 -1.31 7.96
CA GLN A 11 -8.18 -0.20 8.91
C GLN A 11 -6.75 0.38 9.06
N GLY A 12 -6.66 1.71 9.06
CA GLY A 12 -5.38 2.43 9.09
C GLY A 12 -4.73 2.63 7.71
N PHE A 13 -5.25 2.03 6.64
CA PHE A 13 -4.83 2.34 5.27
C PHE A 13 -5.65 3.49 4.67
N LEU A 14 -5.04 4.18 3.73
CA LEU A 14 -5.64 5.23 2.91
C LEU A 14 -5.74 4.75 1.46
N ARG A 15 -6.75 5.27 0.76
CA ARG A 15 -6.90 5.05 -0.68
C ARG A 15 -7.04 6.37 -1.40
N MET A 16 -6.17 6.63 -2.37
CA MET A 16 -6.24 7.76 -3.28
C MET A 16 -6.83 7.34 -4.62
N ARG A 17 -7.65 8.22 -5.22
CA ARG A 17 -8.15 8.05 -6.59
C ARG A 17 -7.51 9.06 -7.53
N VAL A 18 -6.87 8.56 -8.57
CA VAL A 18 -6.30 9.32 -9.68
C VAL A 18 -6.95 8.84 -10.98
N GLY A 19 -8.00 9.53 -11.42
CA GLY A 19 -8.81 9.12 -12.58
C GLY A 19 -9.44 7.73 -12.39
N LYS A 20 -8.92 6.74 -13.14
CA LYS A 20 -9.33 5.32 -13.08
C LYS A 20 -8.44 4.45 -12.18
N ILE A 21 -7.28 4.96 -11.78
CA ILE A 21 -6.32 4.28 -10.91
C ILE A 21 -6.71 4.53 -9.45
N ARG A 22 -6.55 3.51 -8.61
CA ARG A 22 -6.61 3.65 -7.16
C ARG A 22 -5.30 3.17 -6.57
N ILE A 23 -4.86 3.90 -5.57
CA ILE A 23 -3.60 3.65 -4.87
C ILE A 23 -3.97 3.39 -3.41
N VAL A 24 -3.53 2.27 -2.85
CA VAL A 24 -3.64 1.96 -1.41
C VAL A 24 -2.29 2.20 -0.77
N PHE A 25 -2.26 3.02 0.28
CA PHE A 25 -1.02 3.45 0.91
C PHE A 25 -1.21 3.71 2.41
N ARG A 26 -0.09 3.75 3.14
CA ARG A 26 0.00 4.32 4.49
C ARG A 26 1.01 5.45 4.51
N ILE A 27 0.85 6.34 5.49
CA ILE A 27 1.81 7.38 5.80
C ILE A 27 2.33 7.05 7.20
N ASP A 28 3.64 6.92 7.30
CA ASP A 28 4.36 6.91 8.57
C ASP A 28 4.95 8.31 8.77
N ALA A 29 4.38 9.05 9.71
CA ALA A 29 4.80 10.42 9.98
C ALA A 29 6.06 10.48 10.87
N GLU A 30 6.42 9.38 11.54
CA GLU A 30 7.63 9.33 12.38
C GLU A 30 8.87 9.15 11.51
N SER A 31 8.78 8.31 10.48
CA SER A 31 9.85 8.11 9.48
C SER A 31 9.80 9.08 8.30
N ASP A 32 8.76 9.92 8.19
CA ASP A 32 8.47 10.78 7.03
C ASP A 32 8.35 9.98 5.72
N GLU A 33 7.71 8.82 5.78
CA GLU A 33 7.59 7.89 4.66
C GLU A 33 6.14 7.69 4.21
N LEU A 34 5.97 7.49 2.90
CA LEU A 34 4.73 7.04 2.30
C LEU A 34 4.94 5.70 1.61
N GLN A 35 4.31 4.67 2.14
CA GLN A 35 4.42 3.30 1.64
C GLN A 35 3.21 2.97 0.78
N VAL A 36 3.46 2.64 -0.49
CA VAL A 36 2.42 2.24 -1.44
C VAL A 36 2.37 0.71 -1.49
N TYR A 37 1.19 0.16 -1.22
CA TYR A 37 0.98 -1.29 -1.16
C TYR A 37 0.33 -1.84 -2.41
N ASP A 38 -0.54 -1.06 -3.06
CA ASP A 38 -1.18 -1.48 -4.30
C ASP A 38 -1.51 -0.28 -5.18
N ILE A 39 -1.39 -0.48 -6.49
CA ILE A 39 -1.73 0.48 -7.54
C ILE A 39 -2.44 -0.27 -8.65
N ASP A 40 -3.76 -0.09 -8.76
CA ASP A 40 -4.51 -0.79 -9.80
C ASP A 40 -5.76 -0.04 -10.28
N PHE A 41 -6.27 -0.46 -11.43
CA PHE A 41 -7.47 0.03 -12.08
C PHE A 41 -8.74 -0.45 -11.37
N ARG A 42 -9.84 0.25 -11.68
CA ARG A 42 -11.16 -0.10 -11.15
C ARG A 42 -11.58 -1.52 -11.53
N GLY A 43 -11.66 -2.38 -10.52
CA GLY A 43 -12.17 -3.76 -10.63
C GLY A 43 -11.09 -4.84 -10.48
N ASN A 44 -9.81 -4.44 -10.45
CA ASN A 44 -8.68 -5.36 -10.34
C ASN A 44 -7.90 -5.29 -9.01
N ILE A 45 -8.09 -4.23 -8.21
CA ILE A 45 -7.45 -4.02 -6.88
C ILE A 45 -7.57 -5.21 -5.91
N TYR A 46 -8.52 -6.13 -6.13
CA TYR A 46 -8.70 -7.33 -5.29
C TYR A 46 -8.49 -8.64 -6.06
N LYS A 47 -7.95 -8.58 -7.28
CA LYS A 47 -7.76 -9.72 -8.19
C LYS A 47 -6.30 -10.06 -8.43
N SER A 48 -5.39 -9.14 -8.15
CA SER A 48 -3.96 -9.42 -8.05
C SER A 48 -3.77 -10.44 -6.92
N GLN A 49 -3.34 -11.65 -7.28
CA GLN A 49 -3.24 -12.83 -6.39
C GLN A 49 -2.14 -12.72 -5.31
N GLN A 50 -1.82 -11.51 -4.84
CA GLN A 50 -0.77 -11.30 -3.84
C GLN A 50 -1.19 -10.41 -2.67
N ILE A 51 -2.35 -9.74 -2.70
CA ILE A 51 -2.76 -8.87 -1.59
C ILE A 51 -4.27 -8.97 -1.35
N SER A 52 -4.74 -10.13 -0.91
CA SER A 52 -6.11 -10.29 -0.39
C SER A 52 -6.27 -9.73 1.03
N GLU A 53 -5.14 -9.55 1.73
CA GLU A 53 -5.06 -9.13 3.12
C GLU A 53 -4.00 -8.02 3.24
N PRO A 54 -4.17 -7.07 4.17
CA PRO A 54 -3.11 -6.11 4.47
C PRO A 54 -1.86 -6.88 4.91
N PRO A 55 -0.66 -6.45 4.50
CA PRO A 55 0.57 -7.10 4.94
C PRO A 55 0.66 -7.08 6.45
N THR A 56 1.09 -8.22 6.99
CA THR A 56 1.30 -8.39 8.42
C THR A 56 2.47 -7.52 8.89
N VAL A 57 2.52 -7.27 10.20
CA VAL A 57 3.59 -6.49 10.83
C VAL A 57 4.96 -7.11 10.52
N GLN A 58 5.07 -8.44 10.51
CA GLN A 58 6.29 -9.15 10.12
C GLN A 58 6.72 -8.86 8.68
N GLU A 59 5.81 -8.97 7.71
CA GLU A 59 6.11 -8.70 6.29
C GLU A 59 6.49 -7.23 6.08
N THR A 60 5.86 -6.32 6.84
CA THR A 60 6.20 -4.89 6.81
C THR A 60 7.62 -4.65 7.33
N ILE A 61 7.99 -5.27 8.46
CA ILE A 61 9.34 -5.15 9.04
C ILE A 61 10.40 -5.72 8.10
N GLU A 62 10.14 -6.88 7.49
CA GLU A 62 11.06 -7.49 6.52
C GLU A 62 11.31 -6.55 5.34
N HIS A 63 10.25 -5.97 4.76
CA HIS A 63 10.37 -5.03 3.64
C HIS A 63 11.14 -3.75 4.00
N LEU A 64 10.93 -3.21 5.21
CA LEU A 64 11.63 -2.02 5.70
C LEU A 64 13.09 -2.30 6.12
N SER A 65 13.43 -3.56 6.35
CA SER A 65 14.79 -3.98 6.67
C SER A 65 15.65 -4.18 5.42
N GLN A 66 15.06 -4.15 4.22
CA GLN A 66 15.78 -4.28 2.96
C GLN A 66 16.45 -2.94 2.59
N PRO A 67 17.77 -2.92 2.32
CA PRO A 67 18.44 -1.71 1.88
C PRO A 67 17.95 -1.30 0.49
N LEU A 68 17.65 -0.02 0.30
CA LEU A 68 17.15 0.61 -0.93
C LEU A 68 18.04 0.39 -2.19
N GLY A 69 19.19 -0.27 -2.04
CA GLY A 69 20.22 -0.47 -3.06
C GLY A 69 20.16 -1.78 -3.85
N GLU A 70 19.30 -2.75 -3.51
CA GLU A 70 19.29 -4.08 -4.18
C GLU A 70 18.30 -4.22 -5.35
N MET A 71 17.55 -3.17 -5.70
CA MET A 71 16.59 -3.19 -6.82
C MET A 71 17.22 -2.75 -8.17
N ALA A 72 18.55 -2.65 -8.25
CA ALA A 72 19.27 -2.10 -9.40
C ALA A 72 20.18 -3.10 -10.13
N GLU A 73 20.01 -4.41 -9.94
CA GLU A 73 20.75 -5.44 -10.71
C GLU A 73 19.82 -6.43 -11.42
#